data_AF-A0A7Y5FKP7-F1
#
_entry.id   AF-A0A7Y5FKP7-F1
#
_cell.length_a   1.000
_cell.length_b   1.000
_cell.length_c   1.000
_cell.angle_alpha   90.00
_cell.angle_beta   90.00
_cell.angle_gamma   90.00
#
_symmetry.space_group_name_H-M   'P 1'
#
loop_
_entity.id
_entity.type
_entity.pdbx_description
1 polymer ?
#
loop_
_entity_poly.entity_id
_entity_poly.type
_entity_poly.pdbx_seq_one_letter_code
_entity_poly.pdbx_strand_id
1 'polypeptide(L)'
;MMNLEALLKAYETDAANPAGLGRFEVLNMLTNRDALEEQRSKLTTLQAARLLFADEKLATNSGQIISECGGAPEFVKLRQHNPMPSAWWWFLEQISAEQFFPAETTS
;
A
#
# COMPACT_ATOMS: atom_id res chain seq x y z
N MET A 1 -15.68 17.46 4.34
CA MET A 1 -15.86 15.99 4.33
C MET A 1 -14.92 15.42 3.30
N MET A 2 -14.01 14.53 3.69
CA MET A 2 -13.24 13.75 2.70
C MET A 2 -14.21 12.85 1.93
N ASN A 3 -14.09 12.83 0.61
CA ASN A 3 -14.94 12.01 -0.25
C ASN A 3 -14.37 10.59 -0.29
N LEU A 4 -14.99 9.65 0.45
CA LEU A 4 -14.55 8.26 0.54
C LEU A 4 -14.46 7.57 -0.83
N GLU A 5 -15.35 7.92 -1.76
CA GLU A 5 -15.35 7.35 -3.10
C GLU A 5 -14.12 7.82 -3.91
N ALA A 6 -13.73 9.08 -3.74
CA ALA A 6 -12.53 9.61 -4.39
C ALA A 6 -11.25 8.99 -3.80
N LEU A 7 -11.18 8.84 -2.47
CA LEU A 7 -10.07 8.18 -1.79
C LEU A 7 -9.93 6.73 -2.23
N LEU A 8 -11.04 5.99 -2.24
CA LEU A 8 -11.07 4.59 -2.66
C LEU A 8 -10.64 4.44 -4.12
N LYS A 9 -11.17 5.27 -5.03
CA LYS A 9 -10.81 5.21 -6.45
C LYS A 9 -9.33 5.53 -6.70
N ALA A 10 -8.77 6.49 -5.99
CA ALA A 10 -7.36 6.81 -6.08
C ALA A 10 -6.50 5.62 -5.59
N TYR A 11 -6.81 5.10 -4.40
CA TYR A 11 -6.12 3.94 -3.85
C TYR A 11 -6.21 2.70 -4.75
N GLU A 12 -7.40 2.38 -5.28
CA GLU A 12 -7.60 1.27 -6.22
C GLU A 12 -6.72 1.39 -7.47
N THR A 13 -6.61 2.60 -8.01
CA THR A 13 -5.85 2.88 -9.24
C THR A 13 -4.36 2.66 -9.00
N ASP A 14 -3.83 3.27 -7.95
CA ASP A 14 -2.43 3.24 -7.58
C ASP A 14 -2.00 1.81 -7.18
N ALA A 15 -2.80 1.13 -6.33
CA ALA A 15 -2.51 -0.23 -5.90
C ALA A 15 -2.52 -1.24 -7.05
N ALA A 16 -3.40 -1.05 -8.05
CA ALA A 16 -3.50 -1.94 -9.21
C ALA A 16 -2.41 -1.69 -10.27
N ASN A 17 -1.94 -0.45 -10.43
CA ASN A 17 -1.03 -0.05 -11.49
C ASN A 17 0.15 0.77 -10.93
N PRO A 18 1.09 0.12 -10.24
CA PRO A 18 2.19 0.82 -9.57
C PRO A 18 3.24 1.39 -10.52
N ALA A 19 3.21 1.03 -11.80
CA ALA A 19 4.20 1.47 -12.78
C ALA A 19 4.23 2.99 -12.89
N GLY A 20 5.39 3.60 -12.62
CA GLY A 20 5.56 5.04 -12.62
C GLY A 20 5.04 5.76 -11.36
N LEU A 21 4.61 5.03 -10.32
CA LEU A 21 4.35 5.63 -9.02
C LEU A 21 5.67 6.06 -8.39
N GLY A 22 6.00 7.35 -8.45
CA GLY A 22 7.11 7.89 -7.70
C GLY A 22 6.90 7.79 -6.18
N ARG A 23 7.93 8.18 -5.42
CA ARG A 23 7.90 8.17 -3.94
C ARG A 23 6.72 8.96 -3.36
N PHE A 24 6.39 10.09 -3.99
CA PHE A 24 5.31 10.94 -3.54
C PHE A 24 3.94 10.26 -3.77
N GLU A 25 3.76 9.63 -4.92
CA GLU A 25 2.55 8.91 -5.27
C GLU A 25 2.35 7.69 -4.37
N VAL A 26 3.42 6.95 -4.05
CA VAL A 26 3.36 5.84 -3.09
C VAL A 26 2.96 6.33 -1.69
N LEU A 27 3.55 7.44 -1.21
CA LEU A 27 3.14 8.02 0.07
C LEU A 27 1.67 8.44 0.05
N ASN A 28 1.21 9.05 -1.03
CA ASN A 28 -0.18 9.49 -1.17
C ASN A 28 -1.14 8.28 -1.20
N MET A 29 -0.80 7.22 -1.94
CA MET A 29 -1.55 5.97 -1.98
C MET A 29 -1.73 5.38 -0.57
N LEU A 30 -0.63 5.27 0.20
CA LEU A 30 -0.70 4.74 1.56
C LEU A 30 -1.49 5.66 2.49
N THR A 31 -1.33 6.98 2.35
CA THR A 31 -2.09 7.98 3.11
C THR A 31 -3.59 7.86 2.84
N ASN A 32 -3.99 7.67 1.58
CA ASN A 32 -5.37 7.40 1.21
C ASN A 32 -5.89 6.12 1.87
N ARG A 33 -5.05 5.07 1.92
CA ARG A 33 -5.43 3.82 2.56
C ARG A 33 -5.65 3.95 4.06
N ASP A 34 -4.83 4.74 4.74
CA ASP A 34 -4.98 5.03 6.16
C ASP A 34 -6.26 5.83 6.43
N ALA A 35 -6.53 6.86 5.62
CA ALA A 35 -7.76 7.66 5.71
C ALA A 35 -9.04 6.82 5.46
N LEU A 36 -8.95 5.77 4.63
CA LEU A 36 -10.03 4.80 4.43
C LEU A 36 -10.20 3.90 5.66
N GLU A 37 -9.11 3.52 6.33
CA GLU A 37 -9.16 2.72 7.56
C GLU A 37 -9.80 3.48 8.73
N GLU A 38 -9.40 4.74 8.93
CA GLU A 38 -9.99 5.63 9.95
C GLU A 38 -11.49 5.82 9.79
N GLN A 39 -11.98 5.65 8.57
CA GLN A 39 -13.39 5.81 8.21
C GLN A 39 -14.06 4.48 7.83
N ARG A 40 -13.46 3.33 8.19
CA ARG A 40 -13.96 1.99 7.84
C ARG A 40 -15.42 1.79 8.22
N SER A 41 -15.86 2.31 9.36
CA SER A 41 -17.25 2.22 9.83
C SER A 41 -18.27 2.98 8.95
N LYS A 42 -17.81 3.87 8.07
CA LYS A 42 -18.63 4.66 7.15
C LYS A 42 -18.68 4.07 5.74
N LEU A 43 -17.88 3.04 5.44
CA LEU A 43 -17.88 2.39 4.14
C LEU A 43 -19.14 1.57 3.97
N THR A 44 -19.74 1.64 2.78
CA THR A 44 -20.77 0.68 2.38
C THR A 44 -20.15 -0.71 2.18
N THR A 45 -20.99 -1.76 2.17
CA THR A 45 -20.53 -3.13 1.87
C THR A 45 -19.76 -3.21 0.55
N LEU A 46 -20.22 -2.53 -0.49
CA LEU A 46 -19.55 -2.51 -1.79
C LEU A 46 -18.18 -1.82 -1.71
N GLN A 47 -18.08 -0.70 -1.01
CA GLN A 47 -16.82 0.02 -0.83
C GLN A 47 -15.82 -0.79 0.02
N ALA A 48 -16.30 -1.50 1.05
CA ALA A 48 -15.46 -2.39 1.85
C ALA A 48 -14.92 -3.57 1.02
N ALA A 49 -15.75 -4.17 0.15
CA ALA A 49 -15.30 -5.24 -0.75
C ALA A 49 -14.26 -4.74 -1.77
N ARG A 50 -14.46 -3.54 -2.32
CA ARG A 50 -13.51 -2.87 -3.20
C ARG A 50 -12.18 -2.55 -2.52
N LEU A 51 -12.24 -2.05 -1.28
CA LEU A 51 -11.06 -1.80 -0.46
C LEU A 51 -10.25 -3.08 -0.23
N LEU A 52 -10.93 -4.19 0.08
CA LEU A 52 -10.29 -5.50 0.23
C LEU A 52 -9.58 -5.93 -1.05
N PHE A 53 -10.24 -5.79 -2.21
CA PHE A 53 -9.62 -6.13 -3.49
C PHE A 53 -8.41 -5.23 -3.81
N ALA A 54 -8.47 -3.95 -3.46
CA ALA A 54 -7.33 -3.04 -3.59
C ALA A 54 -6.17 -3.43 -2.66
N ASP A 55 -6.45 -3.88 -1.43
CA ASP A 55 -5.42 -4.41 -0.51
C ASP A 55 -4.75 -5.67 -1.07
N GLU A 56 -5.50 -6.56 -1.73
CA GLU A 56 -4.93 -7.72 -2.43
C GLU A 56 -4.01 -7.31 -3.59
N LYS A 57 -4.38 -6.27 -4.34
CA LYS A 57 -3.52 -5.70 -5.39
C LYS A 57 -2.26 -5.07 -4.82
N LEU A 58 -2.38 -4.31 -3.73
CA LEU A 58 -1.24 -3.76 -3.01
C LEU A 58 -0.25 -4.86 -2.59
N ALA A 59 -0.74 -5.95 -2.00
CA ALA A 59 0.10 -7.07 -1.58
C ALA A 59 0.81 -7.74 -2.77
N THR A 60 0.06 -8.01 -3.84
CA THR A 60 0.58 -8.63 -5.08
C THR A 60 1.65 -7.75 -5.75
N ASN A 61 1.49 -6.43 -5.69
CA ASN A 61 2.32 -5.46 -6.36
C ASN A 61 3.42 -4.84 -5.48
N SER A 62 3.54 -5.29 -4.22
CA SER A 62 4.44 -4.72 -3.21
C SER A 62 5.90 -4.61 -3.69
N GLY A 63 6.44 -5.64 -4.33
CA GLY A 63 7.79 -5.61 -4.90
C GLY A 63 7.98 -4.52 -5.97
N GLN A 64 6.98 -4.31 -6.82
CA GLN A 64 7.03 -3.24 -7.83
C GLN A 64 6.92 -1.86 -7.17
N ILE A 65 6.02 -1.68 -6.21
CA ILE A 65 5.86 -0.42 -5.46
C ILE A 65 7.19 0.00 -4.80
N ILE A 66 7.89 -0.95 -4.19
CA ILE A 66 9.20 -0.70 -3.58
C ILE A 66 10.24 -0.36 -4.66
N SER A 67 10.23 -1.06 -5.80
CA SER A 67 11.11 -0.76 -6.93
C SER A 67 10.93 0.66 -7.44
N GLU A 68 9.69 1.12 -7.59
CA GLU A 68 9.35 2.46 -8.09
C GLU A 68 9.76 3.57 -7.10
N CYS A 69 9.87 3.25 -5.81
CA CYS A 69 10.47 4.14 -4.81
C CYS A 69 12.00 4.28 -4.93
N GLY A 70 12.65 3.52 -5.80
CA GLY A 70 14.12 3.40 -5.89
C GLY A 70 14.68 2.22 -5.10
N GLY A 71 13.86 1.21 -4.81
CA GLY A 71 14.23 0.00 -4.08
C GLY A 71 14.10 0.12 -2.56
N ALA A 72 14.36 -0.99 -1.86
CA ALA A 72 14.17 -1.11 -0.41
C ALA A 72 14.88 -0.02 0.42
N PRO A 73 16.13 0.40 0.14
CA PRO A 73 16.79 1.45 0.93
C PRO A 73 16.07 2.79 0.88
N GLU A 74 15.57 3.18 -0.29
CA GLU A 74 14.86 4.45 -0.47
C GLU A 74 13.43 4.38 0.10
N PHE A 75 12.80 3.21 0.03
CA PHE A 75 11.52 2.94 0.68
C PHE A 75 11.61 3.08 2.21
N VAL A 76 12.65 2.51 2.83
CA VAL A 76 12.91 2.66 4.28
C VAL A 76 13.15 4.13 4.65
N LYS A 77 13.93 4.87 3.86
CA LYS A 77 14.11 6.32 4.09
C LYS A 77 12.80 7.07 3.98
N LEU A 78 11.97 6.77 2.98
CA LEU A 78 10.67 7.39 2.80
C LEU A 78 9.79 7.21 4.05
N ARG A 79 9.76 5.99 4.61
CA ARG A 79 9.08 5.68 5.88
C ARG A 79 9.67 6.44 7.07
N GLN A 80 10.99 6.53 7.18
CA GLN A 80 11.63 7.27 8.28
C GLN A 80 11.25 8.76 8.28
N HIS A 81 11.11 9.35 7.09
CA HIS A 81 10.66 10.73 6.94
C HIS A 81 9.13 10.89 7.06
N ASN A 82 8.37 9.83 6.80
CA ASN A 82 6.90 9.82 6.82
C ASN A 82 6.39 8.61 7.63
N PRO A 83 6.53 8.64 8.96
CA PRO A 83 6.24 7.46 9.80
C PRO A 83 4.77 7.07 9.82
N MET A 84 3.87 8.01 9.49
CA MET A 84 2.49 7.72 9.17
C MET A 84 2.35 7.64 7.64
N PRO A 85 1.63 6.64 7.11
CA PRO A 85 0.75 5.70 7.82
C PRO A 85 1.44 4.40 8.28
N SER A 86 1.55 4.21 9.59
CA SER A 86 2.47 3.23 10.21
C SER A 86 2.15 1.76 9.92
N ALA A 87 0.87 1.39 9.87
CA ALA A 87 0.46 -0.01 9.68
C ALA A 87 0.78 -0.53 8.26
N TRP A 88 0.60 0.32 7.25
CA TRP A 88 0.75 -0.08 5.85
C TRP A 88 2.21 -0.14 5.41
N TRP A 89 3.06 0.69 6.02
CA TRP A 89 4.51 0.54 5.89
C TRP A 89 4.99 -0.82 6.36
N TRP A 90 4.56 -1.24 7.56
CA TRP A 90 4.94 -2.54 8.11
C TRP A 90 4.42 -3.68 7.24
N PHE A 91 3.16 -3.62 6.81
CA PHE A 91 2.56 -4.62 5.93
C PHE A 91 3.38 -4.86 4.67
N LEU A 92 3.79 -3.78 3.99
CA LEU A 92 4.60 -3.87 2.77
C LEU A 92 6.02 -4.41 3.04
N GLU A 93 6.65 -4.04 4.17
CA GLU A 93 7.97 -4.54 4.54
C GLU A 93 7.94 -6.05 4.85
N GLN A 94 6.89 -6.55 5.51
CA GLN A 94 6.78 -7.98 5.84
C GLN A 94 6.54 -8.85 4.60
N ILE A 95 5.59 -8.46 3.74
CA ILE A 95 5.28 -9.24 2.52
C ILE A 95 6.49 -9.28 1.60
N SER A 96 7.22 -8.17 1.50
CA SER A 96 8.42 -8.12 0.67
C SER A 96 9.51 -9.04 1.23
N ALA A 97 9.71 -9.06 2.55
CA ALA A 97 10.67 -9.98 3.17
C ALA A 97 10.36 -11.45 2.84
N GLU A 98 9.08 -11.85 2.86
CA GLU A 98 8.65 -13.20 2.51
C GLU A 98 8.85 -13.53 1.02
N GLN A 99 8.67 -12.55 0.12
CA GLN A 99 8.86 -12.74 -1.32
C GLN A 99 10.34 -12.76 -1.74
N PHE A 100 11.23 -12.07 -1.02
CA PHE A 100 12.66 -12.02 -1.31
C PHE A 100 13.48 -13.10 -0.57
N PHE A 101 12.99 -13.59 0.56
CA PHE A 101 13.56 -14.72 1.30
C PHE A 101 12.51 -15.81 1.45
N PRO A 102 12.18 -16.57 0.37
CA PRO A 102 11.40 -17.77 0.55
C PRO A 102 12.16 -18.64 1.54
N ALA A 103 11.53 -18.94 2.69
CA ALA A 103 12.12 -19.80 3.70
C ALA A 103 12.72 -21.02 2.99
N GLU A 104 14.03 -21.23 3.10
CA GLU A 104 14.68 -22.41 2.56
C GLU A 104 13.94 -23.62 3.14
N THR A 105 13.08 -24.24 2.33
CA THR A 105 12.52 -25.54 2.62
C THR A 105 13.69 -26.50 2.61
N THR A 106 14.24 -26.71 3.80
CA THR A 106 15.13 -27.81 4.13
C THR A 106 14.39 -29.09 3.77
N SER A 107 14.77 -29.68 2.63
CA SER A 107 14.47 -31.07 2.26
C SER A 107 15.70 -31.93 2.51
#